data_AF-A0A7Y3RJ98-F1
#
_entry.id   AF-A0A7Y3RJ98-F1
#
_cell.length_a   1.000
_cell.length_b   1.000
_cell.length_c   1.000
_cell.angle_alpha   90.00
_cell.angle_beta   90.00
_cell.angle_gamma   90.00
#
_symmetry.space_group_name_H-M   'P 1'
#
loop_
_entity.id
_entity.type
_entity.pdbx_description
1 polymer ?
#
loop_
_entity_poly.entity_id
_entity_poly.type
_entity_poly.pdbx_seq_one_letter_code
_entity_poly.pdbx_strand_id
1 'polypeptide(L)'
;MLGRIVVALIATGLAIASSAAAFQAPIIGLPERHARHVEVVGDAQSGYALHVNGHPYTVYGVGIGQPSDERFAALVKAGGNTVRTWSQYEADKVFELAEKHGVMVALGLDFGQELHGFDYDNEEAVAQQFARTREAVLRYKDHPNLLMYIVGNELNLLFDDEGEVAPVNAKAYIALNDVAEFIHQVDPHHPVSTAFAGYLTHHVDRALPYLPNLDILSVQLYGDLVRMPEFLAGDRSGIPIMITEYGPIGHWEMPKTAWGREIEEPSALKARGMAERIDRFIANDQSGRIIGNFAFYWGHKQERTSTWYSMFTPEGRPDARADELSRYWTGSYPANRAPMIEWITLAGKGPLESVKLAPGAEYTAEIDLWDPESDPLSTEWILRREVSERSEGGGLEAAPPEVPLTVVGTTARTVTFRAPIESGEYRLFATSSDPGQKIATANIPLMVE
;
A
#
# COMPACT_ATOMS: atom_id res chain seq x y z
N MET A 1 41.19 -89.13 5.65
CA MET A 1 42.62 -88.95 5.26
C MET A 1 43.24 -87.96 6.23
N LEU A 2 44.42 -88.32 6.74
CA LEU A 2 45.36 -87.57 7.61
C LEU A 2 45.20 -86.04 7.55
N GLY A 3 45.27 -85.23 8.61
CA GLY A 3 45.95 -85.36 9.91
C GLY A 3 46.74 -84.05 10.18
N ARG A 4 46.95 -83.71 11.47
CA ARG A 4 47.89 -82.69 12.03
C ARG A 4 47.40 -81.23 12.02
N ILE A 5 47.67 -80.36 13.00
CA ILE A 5 48.41 -80.36 14.27
C ILE A 5 47.89 -79.15 15.10
N VAL A 6 47.94 -79.26 16.43
CA VAL A 6 47.67 -78.20 17.42
C VAL A 6 48.85 -77.23 17.53
N VAL A 7 48.59 -75.92 17.59
CA VAL A 7 49.47 -74.95 18.28
C VAL A 7 48.61 -73.89 18.97
N ALA A 8 48.89 -73.68 20.25
CA ALA A 8 48.23 -72.76 21.17
C ALA A 8 48.50 -71.28 20.82
N LEU A 9 47.51 -70.40 21.04
CA LEU A 9 47.73 -68.96 21.12
C LEU A 9 47.16 -68.38 22.42
N ILE A 10 47.99 -67.53 23.01
CA ILE A 10 47.92 -66.86 24.30
C ILE A 10 46.78 -65.82 24.31
N ALA A 11 46.01 -65.81 25.39
CA ALA A 11 44.98 -64.81 25.66
C ALA A 11 45.62 -63.52 26.21
N THR A 12 45.38 -62.40 25.54
CA THR A 12 45.49 -61.05 26.11
C THR A 12 44.17 -60.34 25.87
N GLY A 13 43.37 -60.22 26.93
CA GLY A 13 42.16 -59.40 26.94
C GLY A 13 42.52 -57.92 27.03
N LEU A 14 42.01 -57.13 26.10
CA LEU A 14 42.02 -55.68 26.18
C LEU A 14 40.56 -55.20 26.19
N ALA A 15 40.13 -54.67 27.32
CA ALA A 15 38.83 -54.02 27.46
C ALA A 15 38.88 -52.68 26.74
N ILE A 16 38.01 -52.50 25.73
CA ILE A 16 37.81 -51.21 25.06
C ILE A 16 36.72 -50.47 25.83
N ALA A 17 37.10 -49.43 26.56
CA ALA A 17 36.16 -48.48 27.16
C ALA A 17 35.59 -47.58 26.06
N SER A 18 34.27 -47.61 25.88
CA SER A 18 33.55 -46.72 24.98
C SER A 18 33.34 -45.35 25.64
N SER A 19 34.11 -44.34 25.24
CA SER A 19 33.81 -42.93 25.55
C SER A 19 32.95 -42.35 24.43
N ALA A 20 31.63 -42.30 24.64
CA ALA A 20 30.74 -41.51 23.81
C ALA A 20 30.87 -40.03 24.21
N ALA A 21 31.75 -39.29 23.52
CA ALA A 21 31.73 -37.84 23.55
C ALA A 21 30.68 -37.36 22.54
N ALA A 22 29.53 -36.94 23.04
CA ALA A 22 28.54 -36.23 22.23
C ALA A 22 29.14 -34.87 21.85
N PHE A 23 29.48 -34.67 20.58
CA PHE A 23 29.71 -33.35 20.01
C PHE A 23 28.37 -32.62 19.97
N GLN A 24 28.06 -31.84 21.02
CA GLN A 24 27.11 -30.75 20.88
C GLN A 24 27.81 -29.65 20.08
N ALA A 25 27.42 -29.51 18.81
CA ALA A 25 27.70 -28.28 18.07
C ALA A 25 27.11 -27.10 18.87
N PRO A 26 27.81 -25.97 19.01
CA PRO A 26 27.20 -24.81 19.61
C PRO A 26 25.99 -24.43 18.76
N ILE A 27 24.82 -24.41 19.39
CA ILE A 27 23.68 -23.68 18.85
C ILE A 27 24.18 -22.23 18.83
N ILE A 28 24.56 -21.74 17.65
CA ILE A 28 24.73 -20.31 17.43
C ILE A 28 23.35 -19.75 17.69
N GLY A 29 23.16 -19.17 18.88
CA GLY A 29 21.95 -18.43 19.20
C GLY A 29 21.74 -17.40 18.11
N LEU A 30 20.51 -17.33 17.58
CA LEU A 30 20.09 -16.17 16.79
C LEU A 30 20.49 -14.92 17.60
N PRO A 31 21.05 -13.88 16.96
CA PRO A 31 21.41 -12.66 17.68
C PRO A 31 20.20 -12.19 18.50
N GLU A 32 20.42 -11.79 19.75
CA GLU A 32 19.35 -11.23 20.59
C GLU A 32 18.71 -10.07 19.83
N ARG A 33 17.46 -10.27 19.38
CA ARG A 33 16.64 -9.23 18.78
C ARG A 33 16.18 -8.33 19.92
N HIS A 34 16.79 -7.16 20.05
CA HIS A 34 16.29 -6.13 20.96
C HIS A 34 15.32 -5.23 20.21
N ALA A 35 14.11 -5.06 20.77
CA ALA A 35 13.15 -4.08 20.32
C ALA A 35 13.80 -2.69 20.25
N ARG A 36 13.49 -1.92 19.21
CA ARG A 36 13.81 -0.49 19.20
C ARG A 36 12.69 0.23 19.94
N HIS A 37 13.03 1.13 20.85
CA HIS A 37 12.03 1.94 21.52
C HIS A 37 11.57 3.06 20.57
N VAL A 38 10.27 3.14 20.34
CA VAL A 38 9.61 4.14 19.51
C VAL A 38 8.65 4.94 20.38
N GLU A 39 8.78 6.26 20.34
CA GLU A 39 7.96 7.16 21.15
C GLU A 39 7.56 8.39 20.34
N VAL A 40 6.37 8.92 20.64
CA VAL A 40 5.98 10.26 20.22
C VAL A 40 6.42 11.23 21.31
N VAL A 41 7.20 12.24 20.94
CA VAL A 41 7.61 13.33 21.83
C VAL A 41 6.91 14.63 21.44
N GLY A 42 6.76 15.53 22.41
CA GLY A 42 6.16 16.84 22.21
C GLY A 42 4.66 16.90 22.52
N ASP A 43 4.03 17.99 22.15
CA ASP A 43 2.61 18.26 22.39
C ASP A 43 2.00 19.16 21.31
N ALA A 44 0.68 19.38 21.37
CA ALA A 44 -0.01 20.22 20.39
C ALA A 44 0.43 21.70 20.37
N GLN A 45 1.19 22.18 21.37
CA GLN A 45 1.69 23.56 21.44
C GLN A 45 3.10 23.68 20.87
N SER A 46 3.94 22.69 21.12
CA SER A 46 5.35 22.63 20.72
C SER A 46 5.58 21.86 19.41
N GLY A 47 4.56 21.12 18.95
CA GLY A 47 4.65 20.17 17.85
C GLY A 47 5.04 18.78 18.36
N TYR A 48 4.70 17.76 17.57
CA TYR A 48 5.02 16.36 17.80
C TYR A 48 6.17 15.91 16.91
N ALA A 49 6.94 14.94 17.39
CA ALA A 49 7.93 14.22 16.59
C ALA A 49 7.96 12.74 16.96
N LEU A 50 8.29 11.88 16.01
CA LEU A 50 8.51 10.46 16.25
C LEU A 50 9.99 10.21 16.51
N HIS A 51 10.34 9.49 17.57
CA HIS A 51 11.70 9.12 17.90
C HIS A 51 11.87 7.59 17.85
N VAL A 52 13.03 7.12 17.38
CA VAL A 52 13.46 5.72 17.44
C VAL A 52 14.77 5.66 18.23
N ASN A 53 14.79 4.94 19.35
CA ASN A 53 15.88 4.91 20.33
C ASN A 53 16.35 6.30 20.76
N GLY A 54 15.41 7.22 20.98
CA GLY A 54 15.69 8.60 21.41
C GLY A 54 16.19 9.54 20.30
N HIS A 55 16.27 9.08 19.05
CA HIS A 55 16.67 9.89 17.90
C HIS A 55 15.47 10.26 17.03
N PRO A 56 15.36 11.51 16.54
CA PRO A 56 14.31 11.89 15.60
C PRO A 56 14.25 10.98 14.37
N TYR A 57 13.05 10.55 14.01
CA TYR A 57 12.77 9.67 12.88
C TYR A 57 11.67 10.26 12.00
N THR A 58 12.04 10.71 10.81
CA THR A 58 11.07 11.14 9.80
C THR A 58 10.59 9.93 8.99
N VAL A 59 9.29 9.71 8.96
CA VAL A 59 8.69 8.61 8.19
C VAL A 59 8.60 8.99 6.71
N TYR A 60 9.40 8.34 5.89
CA TYR A 60 9.31 8.34 4.42
C TYR A 60 8.73 7.00 3.98
N GLY A 61 7.42 6.90 4.16
CA GLY A 61 6.68 5.65 4.13
C GLY A 61 6.00 5.36 2.80
N VAL A 62 5.77 4.07 2.55
CA VAL A 62 4.85 3.58 1.51
C VAL A 62 3.94 2.49 2.04
N GLY A 63 2.70 2.43 1.56
CA GLY A 63 1.84 1.25 1.72
C GLY A 63 2.27 0.15 0.75
N ILE A 64 2.64 -1.03 1.27
CA ILE A 64 3.15 -2.17 0.48
C ILE A 64 2.23 -3.38 0.63
N GLY A 65 1.73 -3.93 -0.47
CA GLY A 65 0.89 -5.15 -0.41
C GLY A 65 1.35 -6.30 -1.30
N GLN A 66 2.49 -6.17 -1.98
CA GLN A 66 3.18 -7.28 -2.63
C GLN A 66 4.67 -7.22 -2.25
N PRO A 67 5.02 -7.58 -1.00
CA PRO A 67 6.40 -7.46 -0.54
C PRO A 67 7.32 -8.38 -1.37
N SER A 68 8.39 -7.82 -1.91
CA SER A 68 9.43 -8.53 -2.65
C SER A 68 10.78 -7.85 -2.45
N ASP A 69 11.87 -8.55 -2.75
CA ASP A 69 13.21 -7.97 -2.65
C ASP A 69 13.36 -6.75 -3.55
N GLU A 70 12.82 -6.81 -4.76
CA GLU A 70 12.85 -5.74 -5.74
C GLU A 70 12.04 -4.52 -5.27
N ARG A 71 10.89 -4.73 -4.61
CA ARG A 71 10.06 -3.62 -4.10
C ARG A 71 10.71 -2.89 -2.93
N PHE A 72 11.38 -3.61 -2.03
CA PHE A 72 12.14 -3.00 -0.94
C PHE A 72 13.42 -2.32 -1.46
N ALA A 73 14.13 -2.96 -2.38
CA ALA A 73 15.30 -2.34 -3.02
C ALA A 73 14.92 -1.05 -3.77
N ALA A 74 13.79 -1.05 -4.48
CA ALA A 74 13.25 0.15 -5.13
C ALA A 74 12.90 1.24 -4.12
N LEU A 75 12.32 0.90 -2.97
CA LEU A 75 11.99 1.85 -1.91
C LEU A 75 13.25 2.54 -1.38
N VAL A 76 14.25 1.76 -0.98
CA VAL A 76 15.52 2.28 -0.47
C VAL A 76 16.24 3.11 -1.53
N LYS A 77 16.23 2.66 -2.79
CA LYS A 77 16.83 3.41 -3.91
C LYS A 77 16.14 4.76 -4.13
N ALA A 78 14.83 4.85 -3.92
CA ALA A 78 14.09 6.11 -3.98
C ALA A 78 14.33 7.00 -2.74
N GLY A 79 14.92 6.49 -1.67
CA GLY A 79 15.17 7.22 -0.42
C GLY A 79 14.10 7.00 0.66
N GLY A 80 13.15 6.09 0.45
CA GLY A 80 12.17 5.73 1.46
C GLY A 80 12.77 4.83 2.54
N ASN A 81 12.18 4.86 3.74
CA ASN A 81 12.73 4.22 4.94
C ASN A 81 11.72 3.38 5.74
N THR A 82 10.43 3.43 5.39
CA THR A 82 9.37 2.75 6.14
C THR A 82 8.36 2.10 5.18
N VAL A 83 7.82 0.95 5.57
CA VAL A 83 6.65 0.35 4.92
C VAL A 83 5.47 0.25 5.89
N ARG A 84 4.25 0.46 5.39
CA ARG A 84 2.99 0.13 6.06
C ARG A 84 2.39 -1.12 5.42
N THR A 85 1.84 -1.98 6.26
CA THR A 85 1.02 -3.14 5.87
C THR A 85 -0.41 -2.96 6.39
N TRP A 86 -1.37 -3.69 5.82
CA TRP A 86 -2.77 -3.69 6.28
C TRP A 86 -3.10 -4.88 7.19
N SER A 87 -2.23 -5.88 7.26
CA SER A 87 -2.45 -7.07 8.07
C SER A 87 -1.13 -7.73 8.48
N GLN A 88 -1.23 -8.60 9.49
CA GLN A 88 -0.13 -9.40 10.01
C GLN A 88 0.18 -10.65 9.18
N TYR A 89 -0.60 -10.97 8.15
CA TYR A 89 -0.58 -12.28 7.51
C TYR A 89 0.72 -12.59 6.74
N GLU A 90 1.38 -11.57 6.16
CA GLU A 90 2.70 -11.70 5.52
C GLU A 90 3.84 -11.10 6.37
N ALA A 91 3.60 -10.85 7.66
CA ALA A 91 4.52 -10.10 8.51
C ALA A 91 5.92 -10.72 8.61
N ASP A 92 6.06 -12.05 8.68
CA ASP A 92 7.36 -12.71 8.70
C ASP A 92 8.22 -12.32 7.47
N LYS A 93 7.63 -12.39 6.28
CA LYS A 93 8.29 -12.04 5.01
C LYS A 93 8.60 -10.54 4.94
N VAL A 94 7.66 -9.70 5.37
CA VAL A 94 7.84 -8.24 5.42
C VAL A 94 8.99 -7.89 6.35
N PHE A 95 9.07 -8.50 7.52
CA PHE A 95 10.13 -8.26 8.48
C PHE A 95 11.50 -8.80 8.05
N GLU A 96 11.55 -9.96 7.38
CA GLU A 96 12.79 -10.46 6.76
C GLU A 96 13.34 -9.46 5.73
N LEU A 97 12.48 -8.94 4.85
CA LEU A 97 12.85 -7.93 3.87
C LEU A 97 13.22 -6.59 4.53
N ALA A 98 12.49 -6.18 5.56
CA ALA A 98 12.75 -4.97 6.31
C ALA A 98 14.13 -5.02 7.00
N GLU A 99 14.48 -6.16 7.61
CA GLU A 99 15.79 -6.39 8.22
C GLU A 99 16.90 -6.35 7.16
N LYS A 100 16.69 -7.03 6.02
CA LYS A 100 17.65 -7.07 4.91
C LYS A 100 17.94 -5.68 4.32
N HIS A 101 16.93 -4.83 4.20
CA HIS A 101 17.03 -3.53 3.54
C HIS A 101 17.17 -2.34 4.52
N GLY A 102 17.14 -2.59 5.83
CA GLY A 102 17.23 -1.53 6.85
C GLY A 102 15.99 -0.62 6.90
N VAL A 103 14.82 -1.16 6.57
CA VAL A 103 13.53 -0.44 6.51
C VAL A 103 12.74 -0.70 7.80
N MET A 104 11.97 0.28 8.27
CA MET A 104 11.06 0.12 9.41
C MET A 104 9.66 -0.31 8.95
N VAL A 105 8.88 -0.94 9.83
CA VAL A 105 7.55 -1.50 9.51
C VAL A 105 6.50 -0.92 10.44
N ALA A 106 5.55 -0.19 9.87
CA ALA A 106 4.25 0.03 10.49
C ALA A 106 3.37 -1.20 10.22
N LEU A 107 3.25 -2.06 11.23
CA LEU A 107 2.56 -3.34 11.10
C LEU A 107 1.06 -3.13 11.19
N GLY A 108 0.34 -3.43 10.12
CA GLY A 108 -1.12 -3.51 10.15
C GLY A 108 -1.57 -4.73 10.93
N LEU A 109 -2.55 -4.55 11.81
CA LEU A 109 -3.28 -5.65 12.42
C LEU A 109 -4.68 -5.67 11.82
N ASP A 110 -4.97 -6.73 11.07
CA ASP A 110 -6.26 -6.94 10.42
C ASP A 110 -7.38 -6.93 11.46
N PHE A 111 -8.42 -6.17 11.18
CA PHE A 111 -9.51 -5.90 12.10
C PHE A 111 -10.80 -5.73 11.29
N GLY A 112 -11.82 -6.50 11.65
CA GLY A 112 -13.03 -6.67 10.86
C GLY A 112 -13.76 -5.37 10.56
N GLN A 113 -14.00 -5.13 9.28
CA GLN A 113 -14.79 -4.00 8.79
C GLN A 113 -16.26 -4.42 8.70
N GLU A 114 -17.16 -3.60 9.27
CA GLU A 114 -18.61 -3.79 9.13
C GLU A 114 -19.05 -3.70 7.66
N LEU A 115 -18.35 -2.87 6.87
CA LEU A 115 -18.48 -2.80 5.41
C LEU A 115 -18.36 -4.16 4.70
N HIS A 116 -17.62 -5.09 5.30
CA HIS A 116 -17.41 -6.45 4.78
C HIS A 116 -18.15 -7.52 5.59
N GLY A 117 -19.13 -7.10 6.39
CA GLY A 117 -20.04 -7.99 7.12
C GLY A 117 -19.50 -8.48 8.47
N PHE A 118 -18.45 -7.87 9.02
CA PHE A 118 -18.06 -8.18 10.39
C PHE A 118 -19.09 -7.62 11.38
N ASP A 119 -19.53 -8.46 12.32
CA ASP A 119 -20.57 -8.11 13.30
C ASP A 119 -19.94 -7.90 14.69
N TYR A 120 -19.92 -6.66 15.17
CA TYR A 120 -19.43 -6.32 16.52
C TYR A 120 -20.42 -6.63 17.65
N ASP A 121 -21.64 -7.10 17.34
CA ASP A 121 -22.55 -7.71 18.32
C ASP A 121 -22.23 -9.20 18.55
N ASN A 122 -21.45 -9.83 17.66
CA ASN A 122 -21.00 -11.21 17.81
C ASN A 122 -19.76 -11.29 18.71
N GLU A 123 -20.01 -11.50 20.01
CA GLU A 123 -18.94 -11.61 21.04
C GLU A 123 -17.90 -12.68 20.72
N GLU A 124 -18.29 -13.81 20.10
CA GLU A 124 -17.35 -14.86 19.74
C GLU A 124 -16.42 -14.40 18.61
N ALA A 125 -16.95 -13.74 17.58
CA ALA A 125 -16.15 -13.21 16.47
C ALA A 125 -15.18 -12.13 16.95
N VAL A 126 -15.63 -11.23 17.83
CA VAL A 126 -14.79 -10.19 18.46
C VAL A 126 -13.68 -10.82 19.31
N ALA A 127 -14.00 -11.83 20.13
CA ALA A 127 -13.00 -12.54 20.94
C ALA A 127 -11.96 -13.28 20.08
N GLN A 128 -12.37 -13.90 18.98
CA GLN A 128 -11.47 -14.56 18.03
C GLN A 128 -10.55 -13.54 17.34
N GLN A 129 -11.06 -12.38 16.95
CA GLN A 129 -10.27 -11.30 16.38
C GLN A 129 -9.22 -10.79 17.38
N PHE A 130 -9.61 -10.54 18.61
CA PHE A 130 -8.70 -10.15 19.69
C PHE A 130 -7.60 -11.22 19.90
N ALA A 131 -7.96 -12.50 19.92
CA ALA A 131 -6.97 -13.57 20.05
C ALA A 131 -5.94 -13.56 18.89
N ARG A 132 -6.40 -13.39 17.64
CA ARG A 132 -5.53 -13.31 16.45
C ARG A 132 -4.58 -12.11 16.51
N THR A 133 -5.05 -10.93 16.93
CA THR A 133 -4.20 -9.74 17.04
C THR A 133 -3.19 -9.89 18.17
N ARG A 134 -3.57 -10.47 19.31
CA ARG A 134 -2.66 -10.77 20.43
C ARG A 134 -1.50 -11.68 20.03
N GLU A 135 -1.79 -12.74 19.27
CA GLU A 135 -0.75 -13.66 18.78
C GLU A 135 0.28 -12.93 17.90
N ALA A 136 -0.17 -12.04 17.03
CA ALA A 136 0.72 -11.22 16.20
C ALA A 136 1.58 -10.27 17.03
N VAL A 137 0.98 -9.55 17.98
CA VAL A 137 1.70 -8.62 18.88
C VAL A 137 2.78 -9.37 19.66
N LEU A 138 2.43 -10.49 20.31
CA LEU A 138 3.40 -11.28 21.08
C LEU A 138 4.56 -11.81 20.22
N ARG A 139 4.29 -12.11 18.94
CA ARG A 139 5.31 -12.59 18.00
C ARG A 139 6.27 -11.50 17.55
N TYR A 140 5.79 -10.28 17.33
CA TYR A 140 6.57 -9.22 16.65
C TYR A 140 6.99 -8.06 17.56
N LYS A 141 6.53 -7.97 18.80
CA LYS A 141 6.87 -6.89 19.75
C LYS A 141 8.37 -6.64 19.95
N ASP A 142 9.19 -7.68 19.81
CA ASP A 142 10.64 -7.58 19.99
C ASP A 142 11.40 -7.44 18.65
N HIS A 143 10.69 -7.26 17.53
CA HIS A 143 11.30 -7.17 16.22
C HIS A 143 12.03 -5.82 16.05
N PRO A 144 13.33 -5.81 15.68
CA PRO A 144 14.12 -4.57 15.62
C PRO A 144 13.67 -3.58 14.53
N ASN A 145 12.89 -4.04 13.55
CA ASN A 145 12.34 -3.21 12.48
C ASN A 145 10.88 -2.80 12.70
N LEU A 146 10.23 -3.20 13.81
CA LEU A 146 8.88 -2.72 14.10
C LEU A 146 8.95 -1.22 14.46
N LEU A 147 8.07 -0.42 13.84
CA LEU A 147 7.93 1.00 14.13
C LEU A 147 6.73 1.26 15.05
N MET A 148 5.58 0.70 14.69
CA MET A 148 4.30 0.91 15.36
C MET A 148 3.27 -0.12 14.88
N TYR A 149 2.16 -0.23 15.58
CA TYR A 149 1.01 -1.00 15.15
C TYR A 149 -0.07 -0.06 14.58
N ILE A 150 -0.68 -0.46 13.46
CA ILE A 150 -1.88 0.18 12.93
C ILE A 150 -3.01 -0.85 13.04
N VAL A 151 -3.89 -0.67 14.02
CA VAL A 151 -5.00 -1.59 14.29
C VAL A 151 -6.20 -1.17 13.45
N GLY A 152 -6.65 -2.08 12.59
CA GLY A 152 -7.77 -1.84 11.69
C GLY A 152 -7.50 -0.83 10.59
N ASN A 153 -8.35 -0.90 9.58
CA ASN A 153 -8.33 -0.04 8.41
C ASN A 153 -9.75 0.42 8.11
N GLU A 154 -9.98 1.74 8.14
CA GLU A 154 -11.23 2.36 7.71
C GLU A 154 -12.48 1.79 8.41
N LEU A 155 -12.40 1.49 9.72
CA LEU A 155 -13.56 1.02 10.50
C LEU A 155 -14.71 2.05 10.52
N ASN A 156 -14.43 3.30 10.17
CA ASN A 156 -15.40 4.38 10.04
C ASN A 156 -16.08 4.44 8.66
N LEU A 157 -15.68 3.60 7.70
CA LEU A 157 -16.31 3.52 6.39
C LEU A 157 -17.43 2.48 6.43
N LEU A 158 -18.63 2.95 6.75
CA LEU A 158 -19.87 2.15 6.76
C LEU A 158 -20.94 2.96 6.05
N PHE A 159 -21.92 2.27 5.45
CA PHE A 159 -23.01 2.91 4.73
C PHE A 159 -24.36 2.52 5.33
N ASP A 160 -25.31 3.45 5.32
CA ASP A 160 -26.70 3.17 5.69
C ASP A 160 -27.48 2.53 4.51
N ASP A 161 -28.75 2.21 4.75
CA ASP A 161 -29.63 1.59 3.74
C ASP A 161 -29.86 2.51 2.53
N GLU A 162 -29.61 3.81 2.69
CA GLU A 162 -29.69 4.83 1.64
C GLU A 162 -28.36 4.99 0.86
N GLY A 163 -27.28 4.36 1.31
CA GLY A 163 -25.95 4.42 0.69
C GLY A 163 -25.13 5.64 1.11
N GLU A 164 -25.55 6.35 2.15
CA GLU A 164 -24.80 7.46 2.74
C GLU A 164 -23.85 6.95 3.83
N VAL A 165 -22.78 7.70 4.12
CA VAL A 165 -21.83 7.31 5.16
C VAL A 165 -22.52 7.33 6.53
N ALA A 166 -22.62 6.15 7.15
CA ALA A 166 -23.30 5.96 8.40
C ALA A 166 -22.44 6.33 9.63
N PRO A 167 -23.06 6.73 10.76
CA PRO A 167 -22.32 7.07 11.98
C PRO A 167 -21.58 5.86 12.56
N VAL A 168 -20.33 6.06 12.93
CA VAL A 168 -19.47 4.96 13.40
C VAL A 168 -20.04 4.15 14.58
N ASN A 169 -19.77 2.85 14.59
CA ASN A 169 -20.16 1.95 15.67
C ASN A 169 -19.16 2.02 16.84
N ALA A 170 -19.64 2.39 18.03
CA ALA A 170 -18.82 2.47 19.24
C ALA A 170 -18.16 1.13 19.61
N LYS A 171 -18.82 0.00 19.34
CA LYS A 171 -18.32 -1.33 19.69
C LYS A 171 -17.04 -1.68 18.92
N ALA A 172 -16.91 -1.20 17.68
CA ALA A 172 -15.69 -1.38 16.89
C ALA A 172 -14.48 -0.75 17.57
N TYR A 173 -14.64 0.46 18.12
CA TYR A 173 -13.57 1.18 18.80
C TYR A 173 -13.30 0.69 20.22
N ILE A 174 -14.32 0.19 20.93
CA ILE A 174 -14.12 -0.51 22.21
C ILE A 174 -13.22 -1.74 21.98
N ALA A 175 -13.57 -2.59 21.01
CA ALA A 175 -12.77 -3.76 20.67
C ALA A 175 -11.35 -3.39 20.19
N LEU A 176 -11.21 -2.28 19.46
CA LEU A 176 -9.90 -1.77 19.05
C LEU A 176 -9.07 -1.33 20.26
N ASN A 177 -9.69 -0.64 21.22
CA ASN A 177 -9.01 -0.18 22.42
C ASN A 177 -8.57 -1.34 23.32
N ASP A 178 -9.31 -2.46 23.35
CA ASP A 178 -8.86 -3.67 24.05
C ASP A 178 -7.53 -4.17 23.47
N VAL A 179 -7.35 -4.10 22.14
CA VAL A 179 -6.07 -4.42 21.48
C VAL A 179 -4.98 -3.40 21.85
N ALA A 180 -5.31 -2.10 21.81
CA ALA A 180 -4.36 -1.05 22.17
C ALA A 180 -3.87 -1.18 23.62
N GLU A 181 -4.78 -1.42 24.56
CA GLU A 181 -4.46 -1.68 25.96
C GLU A 181 -3.55 -2.92 26.10
N PHE A 182 -3.88 -4.01 25.41
CA PHE A 182 -3.04 -5.20 25.43
C PHE A 182 -1.63 -4.94 24.89
N ILE A 183 -1.50 -4.19 23.79
CA ILE A 183 -0.19 -3.83 23.22
C ILE A 183 0.64 -3.09 24.26
N HIS A 184 0.11 -2.03 24.87
CA HIS A 184 0.85 -1.26 25.88
C HIS A 184 1.24 -2.09 27.11
N GLN A 185 0.47 -3.13 27.46
CA GLN A 185 0.81 -4.05 28.55
C GLN A 185 2.00 -4.96 28.25
N VAL A 186 2.17 -5.40 26.99
CA VAL A 186 3.19 -6.42 26.63
C VAL A 186 4.34 -5.88 25.79
N ASP A 187 4.14 -4.74 25.14
CA ASP A 187 5.07 -4.04 24.27
C ASP A 187 5.15 -2.55 24.69
N PRO A 188 6.03 -2.22 25.63
CA PRO A 188 6.22 -0.84 26.07
C PRO A 188 7.05 0.00 25.07
N HIS A 189 7.36 -0.56 23.89
CA HIS A 189 8.28 0.05 22.95
C HIS A 189 7.62 0.65 21.72
N HIS A 190 6.40 0.26 21.35
CA HIS A 190 5.83 0.68 20.07
C HIS A 190 4.45 1.33 20.25
N PRO A 191 4.20 2.49 19.61
CA PRO A 191 2.92 3.16 19.69
C PRO A 191 1.84 2.42 18.88
N VAL A 192 0.59 2.72 19.21
CA VAL A 192 -0.61 2.18 18.59
C VAL A 192 -1.35 3.29 17.83
N SER A 193 -1.76 2.96 16.60
CA SER A 193 -2.56 3.82 15.73
C SER A 193 -3.78 3.08 15.17
N THR A 194 -4.72 3.81 14.59
CA THR A 194 -5.80 3.29 13.75
C THR A 194 -6.08 4.24 12.59
N ALA A 195 -6.36 3.68 11.41
CA ALA A 195 -6.50 4.46 10.17
C ALA A 195 -7.97 4.71 9.82
N PHE A 196 -8.37 5.98 9.72
CA PHE A 196 -9.69 6.41 9.27
C PHE A 196 -9.71 6.66 7.75
N ALA A 197 -10.83 6.31 7.10
CA ALA A 197 -11.17 6.77 5.76
C ALA A 197 -11.46 8.27 5.80
N GLY A 198 -10.57 9.08 5.24
CA GLY A 198 -10.65 10.54 5.32
C GLY A 198 -10.45 11.12 6.74
N TYR A 199 -10.72 12.42 6.87
CA TYR A 199 -10.82 13.11 8.16
C TYR A 199 -12.25 13.61 8.35
N LEU A 200 -13.15 12.72 8.76
CA LEU A 200 -14.52 13.09 9.11
C LEU A 200 -14.56 13.48 10.59
N THR A 201 -14.52 14.78 10.90
CA THR A 201 -14.44 15.29 12.29
C THR A 201 -15.49 14.65 13.21
N HIS A 202 -16.73 14.49 12.73
CA HIS A 202 -17.81 13.87 13.50
C HIS A 202 -17.62 12.36 13.75
N HIS A 203 -16.90 11.64 12.87
CA HIS A 203 -16.51 10.24 13.11
C HIS A 203 -15.40 10.16 14.14
N VAL A 204 -14.38 11.02 14.01
CA VAL A 204 -13.26 11.11 14.95
C VAL A 204 -13.77 11.47 16.35
N ASP A 205 -14.56 12.53 16.49
CA ASP A 205 -15.13 12.97 17.78
C ASP A 205 -15.99 11.90 18.45
N ARG A 206 -16.67 11.06 17.65
CA ARG A 206 -17.50 9.96 18.15
C ARG A 206 -16.67 8.74 18.55
N ALA A 207 -15.58 8.45 17.85
CA ALA A 207 -14.72 7.30 18.10
C ALA A 207 -13.76 7.51 19.28
N LEU A 208 -13.13 8.69 19.38
CA LEU A 208 -12.05 8.96 20.33
C LEU A 208 -12.39 8.70 21.81
N PRO A 209 -13.61 8.96 22.32
CA PRO A 209 -13.97 8.62 23.71
C PRO A 209 -13.82 7.12 24.04
N TYR A 210 -13.83 6.25 23.04
CA TYR A 210 -13.64 4.79 23.18
C TYR A 210 -12.20 4.35 22.95
N LEU A 211 -11.28 5.27 22.66
CA LEU A 211 -9.88 4.98 22.31
C LEU A 211 -8.87 5.69 23.26
N PRO A 212 -8.98 5.55 24.60
CA PRO A 212 -8.07 6.21 25.54
C PRO A 212 -6.60 5.78 25.40
N ASN A 213 -6.32 4.61 24.80
CA ASN A 213 -4.96 4.09 24.61
C ASN A 213 -4.44 4.31 23.17
N LEU A 214 -5.02 5.24 22.39
CA LEU A 214 -4.53 5.56 21.06
C LEU A 214 -3.41 6.61 21.13
N ASP A 215 -2.23 6.28 20.59
CA ASP A 215 -1.08 7.19 20.58
C ASP A 215 -1.09 8.11 19.36
N ILE A 216 -1.57 7.61 18.21
CA ILE A 216 -1.50 8.29 16.92
C ILE A 216 -2.83 8.14 16.16
N LEU A 217 -3.41 9.25 15.71
CA LEU A 217 -4.58 9.24 14.83
C LEU A 217 -4.11 9.14 13.38
N SER A 218 -4.40 8.03 12.71
CA SER A 218 -4.06 7.87 11.29
C SER A 218 -5.26 8.19 10.40
N VAL A 219 -5.00 8.88 9.29
CA VAL A 219 -6.02 9.21 8.28
C VAL A 219 -5.53 8.88 6.88
N GLN A 220 -6.47 8.58 5.99
CA GLN A 220 -6.23 8.28 4.58
C GLN A 220 -6.83 9.41 3.74
N LEU A 221 -5.97 10.16 3.05
CA LEU A 221 -6.35 11.40 2.36
C LEU A 221 -5.74 11.41 0.95
N TYR A 222 -6.61 11.35 -0.05
CA TYR A 222 -6.28 11.33 -1.47
C TYR A 222 -6.33 12.75 -2.07
N GLY A 223 -7.36 13.08 -2.87
CA GLY A 223 -7.56 14.45 -3.34
C GLY A 223 -7.85 15.40 -2.18
N ASP A 224 -8.65 14.94 -1.20
CA ASP A 224 -9.00 15.66 0.03
C ASP A 224 -7.81 16.05 0.94
N LEU A 225 -6.59 15.57 0.69
CA LEU A 225 -5.40 16.02 1.43
C LEU A 225 -5.21 17.54 1.36
N VAL A 226 -5.73 18.20 0.32
CA VAL A 226 -5.72 19.66 0.21
C VAL A 226 -6.47 20.38 1.33
N ARG A 227 -7.36 19.67 2.04
CA ARG A 227 -8.18 20.17 3.14
C ARG A 227 -7.56 19.91 4.51
N MET A 228 -6.38 19.30 4.57
CA MET A 228 -5.69 19.01 5.82
C MET A 228 -5.57 20.21 6.78
N PRO A 229 -5.27 21.45 6.33
CA PRO A 229 -5.27 22.60 7.22
C PRO A 229 -6.63 22.89 7.89
N GLU A 230 -7.73 22.68 7.17
CA GLU A 230 -9.09 22.85 7.70
C GLU A 230 -9.40 21.80 8.77
N PHE A 231 -9.03 20.54 8.50
CA PHE A 231 -9.20 19.44 9.44
C PHE A 231 -8.42 19.66 10.73
N LEU A 232 -7.16 20.06 10.62
CA LEU A 232 -6.31 20.37 11.77
C LEU A 232 -6.83 21.54 12.60
N ALA A 233 -7.41 22.56 11.97
CA ALA A 233 -8.00 23.71 12.66
C ALA A 233 -9.28 23.34 13.43
N GLY A 234 -10.04 22.36 12.93
CA GLY A 234 -11.25 21.84 13.57
C GLY A 234 -10.98 20.81 14.67
N ASP A 235 -9.87 20.10 14.58
CA ASP A 235 -9.55 19.02 15.50
C ASP A 235 -9.22 19.49 16.92
N ARG A 236 -9.76 18.78 17.91
CA ARG A 236 -9.60 19.03 19.34
C ARG A 236 -9.03 17.83 20.10
N SER A 237 -8.71 16.74 19.40
CA SER A 237 -8.16 15.52 19.98
C SER A 237 -6.83 15.75 20.71
N GLY A 238 -6.01 16.66 20.17
CA GLY A 238 -4.64 16.85 20.63
C GLY A 238 -3.71 15.68 20.30
N ILE A 239 -4.16 14.65 19.58
CA ILE A 239 -3.37 13.46 19.24
C ILE A 239 -2.51 13.78 18.00
N PRO A 240 -1.24 13.33 17.89
CA PRO A 240 -0.47 13.44 16.66
C PRO A 240 -1.14 12.70 15.50
N ILE A 241 -0.93 13.17 14.28
CA ILE A 241 -1.56 12.61 13.09
C ILE A 241 -0.52 11.97 12.17
N MET A 242 -0.88 10.84 11.57
CA MET A 242 -0.16 10.28 10.42
C MET A 242 -1.08 10.17 9.20
N ILE A 243 -0.54 10.51 8.03
CA ILE A 243 -1.23 10.32 6.76
C ILE A 243 -0.86 8.93 6.25
N THR A 244 -1.70 7.94 6.54
CA THR A 244 -1.37 6.53 6.28
C THR A 244 -1.69 6.06 4.87
N GLU A 245 -2.41 6.87 4.08
CA GLU A 245 -2.49 6.76 2.62
C GLU A 245 -2.64 8.16 2.02
N TYR A 246 -1.88 8.40 0.95
CA TYR A 246 -2.09 9.51 0.02
C TYR A 246 -1.57 9.11 -1.36
N GLY A 247 -2.08 9.73 -2.42
CA GLY A 247 -1.66 9.41 -3.78
C GLY A 247 -2.40 10.21 -4.85
N PRO A 248 -2.80 9.58 -5.97
CA PRO A 248 -3.66 10.22 -6.95
C PRO A 248 -5.06 10.49 -6.38
N ILE A 249 -5.88 11.24 -7.10
CA ILE A 249 -7.26 11.52 -6.68
C ILE A 249 -8.06 10.20 -6.58
N GLY A 250 -8.87 10.06 -5.53
CA GLY A 250 -9.70 8.89 -5.31
C GLY A 250 -10.76 8.72 -6.40
N HIS A 251 -11.13 7.49 -6.75
CA HIS A 251 -12.10 7.26 -7.81
C HIS A 251 -13.49 7.82 -7.53
N TRP A 252 -13.87 7.95 -6.25
CA TRP A 252 -15.11 8.59 -5.81
C TRP A 252 -15.10 10.12 -5.98
N GLU A 253 -13.92 10.73 -6.10
CA GLU A 253 -13.73 12.17 -6.30
C GLU A 253 -13.70 12.56 -7.80
N MET A 254 -13.59 11.57 -8.70
CA MET A 254 -13.43 11.80 -10.13
C MET A 254 -14.78 11.86 -10.87
N PRO A 255 -14.86 12.63 -11.98
CA PRO A 255 -16.03 12.63 -12.85
C PRO A 255 -16.28 11.24 -13.45
N LYS A 256 -17.52 11.02 -13.87
CA LYS A 256 -17.98 9.76 -14.48
C LYS A 256 -18.45 10.00 -15.91
N THR A 257 -18.37 8.98 -16.75
CA THR A 257 -19.04 8.95 -18.07
C THR A 257 -20.56 9.02 -17.90
N ALA A 258 -21.27 9.26 -19.01
CA ALA A 258 -22.73 9.24 -19.05
C ALA A 258 -23.36 7.89 -18.64
N TRP A 259 -22.58 6.80 -18.65
CA TRP A 259 -22.99 5.48 -18.18
C TRP A 259 -22.35 5.10 -16.82
N GLY A 260 -21.82 6.08 -16.09
CA GLY A 260 -21.44 5.92 -14.69
C GLY A 260 -20.06 5.33 -14.43
N ARG A 261 -19.13 5.38 -15.39
CA ARG A 261 -17.75 4.90 -15.22
C ARG A 261 -16.80 6.01 -14.85
N GLU A 262 -16.05 5.80 -13.77
CA GLU A 262 -15.07 6.74 -13.26
C GLU A 262 -13.99 7.02 -14.31
N ILE A 263 -13.70 8.30 -14.52
CA ILE A 263 -12.68 8.76 -15.47
C ILE A 263 -11.36 8.87 -14.70
N GLU A 264 -10.36 8.12 -15.14
CA GLU A 264 -9.06 8.08 -14.49
C GLU A 264 -8.12 9.12 -15.08
N GLU A 265 -7.33 9.76 -14.23
CA GLU A 265 -6.28 10.69 -14.66
C GLU A 265 -5.14 9.96 -15.41
N PRO A 266 -4.60 10.54 -16.49
CA PRO A 266 -3.30 10.14 -17.03
C PRO A 266 -2.15 10.30 -16.02
N SER A 267 -1.06 9.56 -16.23
CA SER A 267 0.06 9.48 -15.27
C SER A 267 0.70 10.83 -14.98
N ALA A 268 0.75 11.75 -15.94
CA ALA A 268 1.32 13.09 -15.72
C ALA A 268 0.50 13.90 -14.71
N LEU A 269 -0.84 13.84 -14.81
CA LEU A 269 -1.74 14.54 -13.88
C LEU A 269 -1.69 13.91 -12.49
N LYS A 270 -1.67 12.58 -12.41
CA LYS A 270 -1.51 11.86 -11.13
C LYS A 270 -0.23 12.26 -10.40
N ALA A 271 0.91 12.24 -11.11
CA ALA A 271 2.20 12.58 -10.54
C ALA A 271 2.25 14.05 -10.09
N ARG A 272 1.84 14.98 -10.96
CA ARG A 272 1.81 16.41 -10.65
C ARG A 272 0.90 16.73 -9.46
N GLY A 273 -0.32 16.23 -9.47
CA GLY A 273 -1.27 16.47 -8.38
C GLY A 273 -0.77 15.90 -7.04
N MET A 274 -0.18 14.70 -7.06
CA MET A 274 0.42 14.10 -5.87
C MET A 274 1.59 14.93 -5.35
N ALA A 275 2.50 15.35 -6.24
CA ALA A 275 3.63 16.22 -5.90
C ALA A 275 3.19 17.54 -5.27
N GLU A 276 2.20 18.22 -5.87
CA GLU A 276 1.64 19.46 -5.32
C GLU A 276 1.06 19.27 -3.93
N ARG A 277 0.37 18.14 -3.68
CA ARG A 277 -0.17 17.82 -2.36
C ARG A 277 0.93 17.54 -1.33
N ILE A 278 1.96 16.78 -1.70
CA ILE A 278 3.14 16.53 -0.85
C ILE A 278 3.78 17.87 -0.47
N ASP A 279 4.15 18.67 -1.47
CA ASP A 279 4.91 19.90 -1.25
C ASP A 279 4.12 20.86 -0.35
N ARG A 280 2.81 21.02 -0.58
CA ARG A 280 2.01 22.02 0.15
C ARG A 280 1.53 21.58 1.53
N PHE A 281 1.16 20.31 1.70
CA PHE A 281 0.42 19.85 2.89
C PHE A 281 1.17 18.82 3.74
N ILE A 282 2.29 18.29 3.25
CA ILE A 282 3.14 17.36 4.00
C ILE A 282 4.51 18.00 4.26
N ALA A 283 5.25 18.35 3.21
CA ALA A 283 6.63 18.85 3.32
C ALA A 283 6.70 20.23 3.99
N ASN A 284 5.72 21.09 3.69
CA ASN A 284 5.63 22.43 4.25
C ASN A 284 4.55 22.57 5.33
N ASP A 285 4.11 21.47 5.95
CA ASP A 285 3.22 21.54 7.12
C ASP A 285 3.85 22.43 8.21
N GLN A 286 3.04 23.32 8.77
CA GLN A 286 3.43 24.22 9.87
C GLN A 286 2.67 23.91 11.16
N SER A 287 1.77 22.93 11.14
CA SER A 287 0.98 22.58 12.32
C SER A 287 1.82 21.91 13.40
N GLY A 288 2.89 21.22 12.99
CA GLY A 288 3.68 20.36 13.87
C GLY A 288 2.90 19.14 14.35
N ARG A 289 1.75 18.83 13.75
CA ARG A 289 0.89 17.70 14.18
C ARG A 289 1.06 16.47 13.29
N ILE A 290 1.54 16.64 12.06
CA ILE A 290 1.75 15.53 11.13
C ILE A 290 3.15 14.94 11.39
N ILE A 291 3.20 13.70 11.90
CA ILE A 291 4.45 13.05 12.31
C ILE A 291 4.90 11.92 11.38
N GLY A 292 4.16 11.66 10.31
CA GLY A 292 4.51 10.64 9.33
C GLY A 292 3.53 10.54 8.17
N ASN A 293 4.00 9.97 7.06
CA ASN A 293 3.19 9.77 5.87
C ASN A 293 3.56 8.49 5.11
N PHE A 294 2.57 7.91 4.43
CA PHE A 294 2.71 6.70 3.63
C PHE A 294 2.04 6.87 2.26
N ALA A 295 2.84 6.87 1.21
CA ALA A 295 2.31 6.97 -0.15
C ALA A 295 1.62 5.66 -0.56
N PHE A 296 0.52 5.77 -1.29
CA PHE A 296 -0.29 4.65 -1.77
C PHE A 296 -0.44 4.69 -3.31
N TYR A 297 -0.24 3.60 -4.05
CA TYR A 297 0.12 2.24 -3.63
C TYR A 297 1.49 1.84 -4.19
N TRP A 298 2.44 1.47 -3.34
CA TRP A 298 3.78 1.02 -3.75
C TRP A 298 3.75 -0.43 -4.20
N GLY A 299 3.20 -0.63 -5.38
CA GLY A 299 3.02 -1.93 -6.00
C GLY A 299 1.95 -1.87 -7.08
N HIS A 300 1.31 -3.01 -7.31
CA HIS A 300 0.22 -3.18 -8.25
C HIS A 300 -1.01 -3.81 -7.59
N LYS A 301 -2.18 -3.18 -7.73
CA LYS A 301 -3.49 -3.69 -7.30
C LYS A 301 -4.52 -3.34 -8.38
N GLN A 302 -5.44 -4.26 -8.66
CA GLN A 302 -6.65 -3.94 -9.39
C GLN A 302 -7.61 -3.21 -8.43
N GLU A 303 -7.96 -1.96 -8.76
CA GLU A 303 -8.87 -1.13 -7.97
C GLU A 303 -9.53 -0.11 -8.91
N ARG A 304 -10.76 -0.42 -9.35
CA ARG A 304 -11.44 0.10 -10.55
C ARG A 304 -10.70 -0.21 -11.86
N THR A 305 -9.41 0.11 -11.92
CA THR A 305 -8.49 -0.23 -13.02
C THR A 305 -7.18 -0.77 -12.46
N SER A 306 -6.34 -1.34 -13.34
CA SER A 306 -4.99 -1.79 -12.98
C SER A 306 -4.02 -0.64 -12.69
N THR A 307 -4.37 0.59 -13.08
CA THR A 307 -3.47 1.75 -13.05
C THR A 307 -3.88 2.82 -12.05
N TRP A 308 -5.07 2.73 -11.43
CA TRP A 308 -5.63 3.82 -10.63
C TRP A 308 -4.67 4.28 -9.54
N TYR A 309 -4.38 3.38 -8.59
CA TYR A 309 -3.48 3.65 -7.46
C TYR A 309 -2.10 2.98 -7.59
N SER A 310 -1.96 1.97 -8.44
CA SER A 310 -0.73 1.20 -8.66
C SER A 310 0.42 2.06 -9.20
N MET A 311 1.47 2.29 -8.41
CA MET A 311 2.70 2.97 -8.91
C MET A 311 3.56 2.07 -9.80
N PHE A 312 3.31 0.75 -9.79
CA PHE A 312 4.06 -0.22 -10.56
C PHE A 312 3.13 -1.03 -11.47
N THR A 313 3.61 -1.44 -12.64
CA THR A 313 2.98 -2.52 -13.40
C THR A 313 3.14 -3.86 -12.68
N PRO A 314 2.40 -4.92 -13.08
CA PRO A 314 2.62 -6.27 -12.56
C PRO A 314 4.08 -6.74 -12.71
N GLU A 315 4.76 -6.33 -13.79
CA GLU A 315 6.17 -6.65 -14.06
C GLU A 315 7.15 -5.82 -13.22
N GLY A 316 6.66 -4.84 -12.46
CA GLY A 316 7.48 -3.99 -11.59
C GLY A 316 8.11 -2.78 -12.25
N ARG A 317 7.50 -2.28 -13.32
CA ARG A 317 7.90 -1.01 -13.94
C ARG A 317 7.21 0.16 -13.24
N PRO A 318 7.95 1.13 -12.64
CA PRO A 318 7.34 2.25 -11.93
C PRO A 318 6.90 3.38 -12.86
N ASP A 319 5.94 4.18 -12.40
CA ASP A 319 5.53 5.43 -13.05
C ASP A 319 6.13 6.69 -12.39
N ALA A 320 5.75 7.86 -12.92
CA ALA A 320 6.27 9.16 -12.47
C ALA A 320 6.00 9.49 -10.99
N ARG A 321 5.04 8.85 -10.31
CA ARG A 321 4.81 9.08 -8.87
C ARG A 321 5.97 8.57 -8.02
N ALA A 322 6.62 7.47 -8.43
CA ALA A 322 7.83 6.99 -7.76
C ALA A 322 8.98 8.01 -7.85
N ASP A 323 9.01 8.80 -8.93
CA ASP A 323 10.02 9.85 -9.13
C ASP A 323 9.76 11.09 -8.29
N GLU A 324 8.49 11.45 -8.12
CA GLU A 324 8.08 12.51 -7.19
C GLU A 324 8.41 12.14 -5.74
N LEU A 325 8.20 10.88 -5.35
CA LEU A 325 8.62 10.39 -4.03
C LEU A 325 10.14 10.45 -3.87
N SER A 326 10.90 10.04 -4.89
CA SER A 326 12.35 10.17 -4.87
C SER A 326 12.81 11.62 -4.73
N ARG A 327 12.18 12.56 -5.44
CA ARG A 327 12.45 13.99 -5.28
C ARG A 327 12.13 14.46 -3.88
N TYR A 328 10.97 14.10 -3.34
CA TYR A 328 10.55 14.52 -2.02
C TYR A 328 11.51 14.03 -0.93
N TRP A 329 11.90 12.76 -0.97
CA TRP A 329 12.74 12.15 0.07
C TRP A 329 14.23 12.52 -0.03
N THR A 330 14.75 12.69 -1.25
CA THR A 330 16.19 12.93 -1.47
C THR A 330 16.54 14.38 -1.85
N GLY A 331 15.55 15.19 -2.21
CA GLY A 331 15.72 16.55 -2.73
C GLY A 331 16.00 16.62 -4.23
N SER A 332 16.07 15.49 -4.95
CA SER A 332 16.36 15.46 -6.38
C SER A 332 15.63 14.32 -7.12
N TYR A 333 15.29 14.55 -8.39
CA TYR A 333 14.77 13.47 -9.25
C TYR A 333 15.85 12.42 -9.55
N PRO A 334 15.46 11.16 -9.82
CA PRO A 334 16.36 10.17 -10.38
C PRO A 334 16.84 10.60 -11.78
N ALA A 335 18.02 10.09 -12.18
CA ALA A 335 18.63 10.46 -13.47
C ALA A 335 17.82 10.03 -14.71
N ASN A 336 17.11 8.91 -14.62
CA ASN A 336 16.12 8.49 -15.61
C ASN A 336 14.75 8.75 -15.01
N ARG A 337 13.90 9.57 -15.61
CA ARG A 337 12.55 9.86 -15.12
C ARG A 337 11.53 9.11 -15.97
N ALA A 338 10.36 8.84 -15.41
CA ALA A 338 9.31 8.17 -16.14
C ALA A 338 8.76 9.09 -17.25
N PRO A 339 8.36 8.52 -18.41
CA PRO A 339 7.63 9.28 -19.40
C PRO A 339 6.28 9.77 -18.85
N MET A 340 5.70 10.73 -19.54
CA MET A 340 4.50 11.47 -19.11
C MET A 340 3.45 11.41 -20.22
N ILE A 341 2.21 11.04 -19.85
CA ILE A 341 1.03 11.22 -20.70
C ILE A 341 0.14 12.30 -20.08
N GLU A 342 -0.11 13.39 -20.80
CA GLU A 342 -0.94 14.51 -20.32
C GLU A 342 -2.43 14.29 -20.56
N TRP A 343 -2.77 13.74 -21.73
CA TRP A 343 -4.15 13.46 -22.13
C TRP A 343 -4.23 12.29 -23.10
N ILE A 344 -5.43 11.76 -23.23
CA ILE A 344 -5.82 10.75 -24.22
C ILE A 344 -7.13 11.18 -24.89
N THR A 345 -7.22 10.96 -26.20
CA THR A 345 -8.48 11.10 -26.95
C THR A 345 -8.77 9.83 -27.75
N LEU A 346 -10.05 9.63 -28.05
CA LEU A 346 -10.54 8.56 -28.92
C LEU A 346 -11.58 9.15 -29.88
N ALA A 347 -11.38 8.96 -31.18
CA ALA A 347 -12.18 9.60 -32.22
C ALA A 347 -12.22 11.14 -32.09
N GLY A 348 -11.11 11.74 -31.65
CA GLY A 348 -10.96 13.19 -31.42
C GLY A 348 -11.70 13.72 -30.19
N LYS A 349 -12.20 12.83 -29.32
CA LYS A 349 -12.95 13.19 -28.10
C LYS A 349 -12.21 12.77 -26.84
N GLY A 350 -12.28 13.60 -25.80
CA GLY A 350 -11.77 13.26 -24.47
C GLY A 350 -12.71 12.36 -23.66
N PRO A 351 -12.26 11.80 -22.52
CA PRO A 351 -13.06 10.92 -21.68
C PRO A 351 -14.39 11.53 -21.17
N LEU A 352 -14.40 12.84 -20.88
CA LEU A 352 -15.58 13.56 -20.39
C LEU A 352 -16.70 13.63 -21.43
N GLU A 353 -16.39 13.47 -22.71
CA GLU A 353 -17.37 13.49 -23.79
C GLU A 353 -18.09 12.14 -23.97
N SER A 354 -17.79 11.13 -23.13
CA SER A 354 -18.49 9.84 -23.08
C SER A 354 -18.52 9.15 -24.45
N VAL A 355 -17.35 8.67 -24.88
CA VAL A 355 -17.11 8.17 -26.24
C VAL A 355 -17.97 6.94 -26.56
N LYS A 356 -18.78 7.04 -27.62
CA LYS A 356 -19.61 5.97 -28.20
C LYS A 356 -19.12 5.63 -29.60
N LEU A 357 -18.91 4.35 -29.87
CA LEU A 357 -18.37 3.81 -31.12
C LEU A 357 -19.37 2.87 -31.80
N ALA A 358 -19.43 2.90 -33.13
CA ALA A 358 -20.20 1.93 -33.90
C ALA A 358 -19.43 0.59 -34.01
N PRO A 359 -20.11 -0.57 -33.88
CA PRO A 359 -19.49 -1.89 -33.98
C PRO A 359 -18.68 -2.07 -35.28
N GLY A 360 -17.44 -2.55 -35.17
CA GLY A 360 -16.57 -2.88 -36.30
C GLY A 360 -16.02 -1.70 -37.12
N ALA A 361 -16.43 -0.46 -36.81
CA ALA A 361 -15.90 0.73 -37.45
C ALA A 361 -14.47 1.04 -36.98
N GLU A 362 -13.72 1.76 -37.81
CA GLU A 362 -12.35 2.17 -37.50
C GLU A 362 -12.32 3.48 -36.74
N TYR A 363 -11.52 3.51 -35.67
CA TYR A 363 -11.29 4.71 -34.86
C TYR A 363 -9.82 4.84 -34.50
N THR A 364 -9.39 6.07 -34.22
CA THR A 364 -8.03 6.38 -33.79
C THR A 364 -8.07 6.92 -32.35
N ALA A 365 -7.20 6.36 -31.51
CA ALA A 365 -6.84 6.96 -30.23
C ALA A 365 -5.48 7.66 -30.34
N GLU A 366 -5.33 8.74 -29.58
CA GLU A 366 -4.12 9.57 -29.55
C GLU A 366 -3.79 9.97 -28.11
N ILE A 367 -2.50 9.96 -27.77
CA ILE A 367 -1.96 10.39 -26.48
C ILE A 367 -0.93 11.50 -26.67
N ASP A 368 -0.94 12.48 -25.75
CA ASP A 368 0.15 13.44 -25.63
C ASP A 368 1.23 12.90 -24.73
N LEU A 369 2.27 12.38 -25.36
CA LEU A 369 3.34 11.60 -24.75
C LEU A 369 4.68 12.30 -24.94
N TRP A 370 5.40 12.47 -23.84
CA TRP A 370 6.76 13.00 -23.82
C TRP A 370 7.61 12.33 -22.73
N ASP A 371 8.93 12.46 -22.87
CA ASP A 371 9.91 11.93 -21.94
C ASP A 371 10.81 13.07 -21.46
N PRO A 372 11.07 13.23 -20.14
CA PRO A 372 11.89 14.33 -19.65
C PRO A 372 13.33 14.33 -20.18
N GLU A 373 13.89 13.15 -20.45
CA GLU A 373 15.23 12.96 -21.01
C GLU A 373 15.21 12.86 -22.55
N SER A 374 14.02 12.93 -23.16
CA SER A 374 13.80 12.76 -24.61
C SER A 374 14.20 11.37 -25.13
N ASP A 375 14.08 10.35 -24.28
CA ASP A 375 14.34 8.97 -24.67
C ASP A 375 13.30 8.44 -25.68
N PRO A 376 13.67 7.44 -26.51
CA PRO A 376 12.74 6.82 -27.44
C PRO A 376 11.68 6.01 -26.71
N LEU A 377 10.41 6.23 -27.06
CA LEU A 377 9.26 5.63 -26.38
C LEU A 377 8.55 4.59 -27.25
N SER A 378 7.97 3.59 -26.58
CA SER A 378 7.10 2.59 -27.19
C SER A 378 5.82 2.42 -26.38
N THR A 379 4.68 2.33 -27.06
CA THR A 379 3.36 2.28 -26.42
C THR A 379 2.64 0.99 -26.73
N GLU A 380 2.23 0.32 -25.68
CA GLU A 380 1.33 -0.82 -25.72
C GLU A 380 -0.12 -0.33 -25.53
N TRP A 381 -1.01 -0.87 -26.37
CA TRP A 381 -2.43 -0.55 -26.34
C TRP A 381 -3.24 -1.81 -26.02
N ILE A 382 -3.97 -1.78 -24.91
CA ILE A 382 -4.79 -2.92 -24.45
C ILE A 382 -6.23 -2.46 -24.31
N LEU A 383 -7.14 -3.22 -24.92
CA LEU A 383 -8.58 -3.04 -24.71
C LEU A 383 -9.05 -4.07 -23.70
N ARG A 384 -9.80 -3.63 -22.68
CA ARG A 384 -10.49 -4.52 -21.74
C ARG A 384 -11.98 -4.24 -21.77
N ARG A 385 -12.77 -5.23 -21.36
CA ARG A 385 -14.11 -4.91 -20.86
C ARG A 385 -13.99 -4.00 -19.64
N GLU A 386 -15.00 -3.19 -19.40
CA GLU A 386 -15.08 -2.45 -18.15
C GLU A 386 -15.36 -3.42 -16.97
N VAL A 387 -14.94 -3.06 -15.77
CA VAL A 387 -15.19 -3.87 -14.56
C VAL A 387 -16.68 -4.11 -14.34
N SER A 388 -17.06 -5.37 -14.08
CA SER A 388 -18.44 -5.74 -13.74
C SER A 388 -18.73 -5.61 -12.26
N GLU A 389 -17.74 -5.90 -11.42
CA GLU A 389 -17.82 -5.84 -9.96
C GLU A 389 -16.91 -4.73 -9.45
N ARG A 390 -17.38 -4.02 -8.42
CA ARG A 390 -16.71 -2.91 -7.76
C ARG A 390 -16.75 -3.17 -6.26
N SER A 391 -15.66 -2.85 -5.57
CA SER A 391 -15.56 -2.96 -4.12
C SER A 391 -15.41 -1.58 -3.45
N GLU A 392 -15.61 -1.51 -2.14
CA GLU A 392 -15.33 -0.31 -1.32
C GLU A 392 -14.34 -0.70 -0.22
N GLY A 393 -13.68 0.27 0.40
CA GLY A 393 -12.84 0.06 1.59
C GLY A 393 -11.61 -0.85 1.38
N GLY A 394 -11.10 -0.91 0.15
CA GLY A 394 -9.92 -1.72 -0.18
C GLY A 394 -10.21 -3.19 -0.47
N GLY A 395 -11.46 -3.56 -0.72
CA GLY A 395 -11.85 -4.91 -1.15
C GLY A 395 -11.09 -5.44 -2.38
N LEU A 396 -11.24 -6.74 -2.62
CA LEU A 396 -10.62 -7.40 -3.77
C LEU A 396 -11.47 -7.16 -5.03
N GLU A 397 -10.82 -6.75 -6.11
CA GLU A 397 -11.41 -6.68 -7.45
C GLU A 397 -10.65 -7.55 -8.44
N ALA A 398 -11.37 -8.30 -9.25
CA ALA A 398 -10.79 -9.04 -10.36
C ALA A 398 -10.55 -8.12 -11.56
N ALA A 399 -9.38 -8.26 -12.20
CA ALA A 399 -9.13 -7.54 -13.44
C ALA A 399 -10.09 -8.03 -14.54
N PRO A 400 -10.73 -7.13 -15.30
CA PRO A 400 -11.63 -7.55 -16.36
C PRO A 400 -10.83 -8.17 -17.53
N PRO A 401 -11.46 -9.09 -18.28
CA PRO A 401 -10.79 -9.77 -19.38
C PRO A 401 -10.36 -8.79 -20.47
N GLU A 402 -9.19 -9.06 -21.04
CA GLU A 402 -8.73 -8.40 -22.26
C GLU A 402 -9.59 -8.80 -23.45
N VAL A 403 -9.77 -7.84 -24.35
CA VAL A 403 -10.49 -8.00 -25.61
C VAL A 403 -9.49 -7.82 -26.73
N PRO A 404 -9.36 -8.77 -27.67
CA PRO A 404 -8.41 -8.65 -28.78
C PRO A 404 -8.61 -7.33 -29.54
N LEU A 405 -7.55 -6.52 -29.59
CA LEU A 405 -7.55 -5.27 -30.33
C LEU A 405 -7.15 -5.52 -31.78
N THR A 406 -8.08 -5.29 -32.73
CA THR A 406 -7.77 -5.41 -34.16
C THR A 406 -7.08 -4.13 -34.65
N VAL A 407 -5.76 -4.07 -34.50
CA VAL A 407 -4.95 -2.91 -34.87
C VAL A 407 -4.79 -2.82 -36.40
N VAL A 408 -5.09 -1.64 -36.93
CA VAL A 408 -4.91 -1.26 -38.35
C VAL A 408 -3.57 -0.53 -38.55
N GLY A 409 -3.17 0.28 -37.57
CA GLY A 409 -1.90 0.99 -37.58
C GLY A 409 -1.55 1.55 -36.20
N THR A 410 -0.27 1.69 -35.92
CA THR A 410 0.19 2.22 -34.63
C THR A 410 1.48 3.01 -34.76
N THR A 411 1.64 3.99 -33.88
CA THR A 411 2.88 4.71 -33.60
C THR A 411 3.08 4.74 -32.07
N ALA A 412 4.16 5.37 -31.60
CA ALA A 412 4.33 5.62 -30.16
C ALA A 412 3.19 6.47 -29.55
N ARG A 413 2.46 7.26 -30.34
CA ARG A 413 1.44 8.20 -29.85
C ARG A 413 0.02 7.88 -30.27
N THR A 414 -0.15 6.95 -31.21
CA THR A 414 -1.46 6.68 -31.81
C THR A 414 -1.68 5.19 -32.03
N VAL A 415 -2.95 4.79 -31.95
CA VAL A 415 -3.43 3.50 -32.44
C VAL A 415 -4.71 3.70 -33.24
N THR A 416 -4.75 3.13 -34.44
CA THR A 416 -5.97 2.98 -35.23
C THR A 416 -6.41 1.52 -35.15
N PHE A 417 -7.65 1.28 -34.76
CA PHE A 417 -8.18 -0.06 -34.55
C PHE A 417 -9.64 -0.16 -34.98
N ARG A 418 -10.12 -1.39 -35.20
CA ARG A 418 -11.56 -1.66 -35.36
C ARG A 418 -12.22 -1.87 -34.01
N ALA A 419 -13.29 -1.13 -33.73
CA ALA A 419 -14.09 -1.31 -32.52
C ALA A 419 -14.62 -2.74 -32.41
N PRO A 420 -14.80 -3.28 -31.18
CA PRO A 420 -15.44 -4.57 -30.97
C PRO A 420 -16.77 -4.70 -31.71
N ILE A 421 -17.13 -5.94 -32.11
CA ILE A 421 -18.44 -6.23 -32.69
C ILE A 421 -19.52 -6.31 -31.61
N GLU A 422 -19.15 -6.79 -30.43
CA GLU A 422 -20.08 -6.94 -29.32
C GLU A 422 -20.32 -5.60 -28.64
N SER A 423 -21.58 -5.21 -28.50
CA SER A 423 -21.98 -4.03 -27.75
C SER A 423 -21.61 -4.17 -26.28
N GLY A 424 -21.23 -3.07 -25.65
CA GLY A 424 -20.86 -3.06 -24.24
C GLY A 424 -19.90 -1.94 -23.88
N GLU A 425 -19.51 -1.95 -22.61
CA GLU A 425 -18.60 -0.98 -22.02
C GLU A 425 -17.18 -1.55 -22.02
N TYR A 426 -16.24 -0.76 -22.51
CA TYR A 426 -14.85 -1.12 -22.62
C TYR A 426 -13.96 0.03 -22.13
N ARG A 427 -12.69 -0.28 -21.89
CA ARG A 427 -11.67 0.72 -21.57
C ARG A 427 -10.42 0.43 -22.37
N LEU A 428 -9.96 1.42 -23.11
CA LEU A 428 -8.71 1.37 -23.87
C LEU A 428 -7.60 1.95 -23.01
N PHE A 429 -6.57 1.16 -22.74
CA PHE A 429 -5.37 1.53 -21.99
C PHE A 429 -4.22 1.77 -22.95
N ALA A 430 -3.44 2.82 -22.67
CA ALA A 430 -2.15 3.11 -23.27
C ALA A 430 -1.07 3.05 -22.18
N THR A 431 -0.08 2.18 -22.36
CA THR A 431 1.09 2.11 -21.48
C THR A 431 2.33 2.36 -22.32
N SER A 432 2.92 3.56 -22.17
CA SER A 432 4.18 3.91 -22.82
C SER A 432 5.36 3.56 -21.91
N SER A 433 6.45 3.07 -22.47
CA SER A 433 7.69 2.77 -21.73
C SER A 433 8.93 3.36 -22.40
N ASP A 434 9.88 3.75 -21.55
CA ASP A 434 11.23 4.17 -21.91
C ASP A 434 12.19 2.96 -21.94
N PRO A 435 13.44 3.12 -22.39
CA PRO A 435 14.47 2.08 -22.29
C PRO A 435 14.86 1.74 -20.84
N GLY A 436 14.67 2.67 -19.91
CA GLY A 436 14.89 2.54 -18.47
C GLY A 436 13.84 1.69 -17.73
N GLN A 437 12.84 1.15 -18.45
CA GLN A 437 11.73 0.36 -17.92
C GLN A 437 10.79 1.12 -16.98
N LYS A 438 10.72 2.45 -17.09
CA LYS A 438 9.66 3.26 -16.47
C LYS A 438 8.50 3.46 -17.43
N ILE A 439 7.34 3.77 -16.88
CA ILE A 439 6.10 3.83 -17.65
C ILE A 439 5.30 5.11 -17.46
N ALA A 440 4.52 5.44 -18.50
CA ALA A 440 3.43 6.39 -18.49
C ALA A 440 2.14 5.67 -18.83
N THR A 441 1.03 6.05 -18.21
CA THR A 441 -0.26 5.40 -18.42
C THR A 441 -1.35 6.41 -18.70
N ALA A 442 -2.23 6.08 -19.64
CA ALA A 442 -3.52 6.73 -19.81
C ALA A 442 -4.56 5.70 -20.17
N ASN A 443 -5.83 5.98 -19.90
CA ASN A 443 -6.92 5.17 -20.43
C ASN A 443 -8.15 6.01 -20.70
N ILE A 444 -9.02 5.48 -21.55
CA ILE A 444 -10.29 6.12 -21.90
C ILE A 444 -11.42 5.08 -21.89
N PRO A 445 -12.48 5.29 -21.10
CA PRO A 445 -13.68 4.48 -21.21
C PRO A 445 -14.42 4.76 -22.51
N LEU A 446 -14.97 3.72 -23.12
CA LEU A 446 -15.78 3.79 -24.34
C LEU A 446 -16.97 2.83 -24.26
N MET A 447 -18.02 3.15 -25.01
CA MET A 447 -19.16 2.27 -25.21
C MET A 447 -19.28 1.92 -26.69
N VAL A 448 -19.55 0.65 -26.99
CA VAL A 448 -19.88 0.18 -28.33
C VAL A 448 -21.38 -0.04 -28.41
N GLU A 449 -22.06 0.66 -29.33
CA GLU A 449 -23.52 0.60 -29.52
C GLU A 449 -23.97 0.78 -30.99
#